data_AF-A0A2V1IKL0-F1
#
_entry.id   AF-A0A2V1IKL0-F1
#
_cell.length_a   1.000
_cell.length_b   1.000
_cell.length_c   1.000
_cell.angle_alpha   90.00
_cell.angle_beta   90.00
_cell.angle_gamma   90.00
#
_symmetry.space_group_name_H-M   'P 1'
#
loop_
_entity.id
_entity.type
_entity.pdbx_description
1 polymer ?
#
loop_
_entity_poly.entity_id
_entity_poly.type
_entity_poly.pdbx_seq_one_letter_code
_entity_poly.pdbx_strand_id
1 'polypeptide(L)'
;MTTSTVTRLRLLPALILATITGASFVVSGCKDSDPVATGSVDPTHTPTMLTRDVETLISDSGVTRYRIVTPIWYVYDETPEPFWRFPEGLRLERYDNFFRIEATVTADSATYFKNKQLWRLDGNVSLTNVMNEKFQTNQLFWDQRQEKLYSDSFIHIERPDKVLEGYGFDSNQNLTRYTIRRVSGIFPAGAFTPGGNSSAQSPKVPQPAADTLPAASRPSGAKPDRNTAAPKMQIQQPPQQKVSASTSESLQTQTTRF
;
A
#
# COMPACT_ATOMS: atom_id res chain seq x y z
N MET A 1 -75.75 43.67 22.79
CA MET A 1 -75.34 42.98 21.55
C MET A 1 -74.96 44.08 20.56
N THR A 2 -73.84 44.16 19.85
CA THR A 2 -72.61 43.37 19.66
C THR A 2 -71.78 44.20 18.68
N THR A 3 -70.71 44.88 19.07
CA THR A 3 -69.78 45.55 18.12
C THR A 3 -68.38 45.70 18.73
N SER A 4 -67.67 44.60 18.99
CA SER A 4 -66.24 44.66 19.32
C SER A 4 -65.51 43.38 18.93
N THR A 5 -65.50 43.06 17.64
CA THR A 5 -64.75 41.88 17.14
C THR A 5 -64.08 42.11 15.78
N VAL A 6 -64.37 43.21 15.07
CA VAL A 6 -63.92 43.38 13.67
C VAL A 6 -62.55 44.09 13.57
N THR A 7 -62.15 44.87 14.57
CA THR A 7 -60.88 45.64 14.53
C THR A 7 -59.64 44.76 14.77
N ARG A 8 -59.77 43.64 15.50
CA ARG A 8 -58.64 42.74 15.79
C ARG A 8 -58.19 41.88 14.60
N LEU A 9 -59.03 41.73 13.56
CA LEU A 9 -58.74 40.83 12.43
C LEU A 9 -57.99 41.51 11.27
N ARG A 10 -57.96 42.85 11.20
CA ARG A 10 -57.25 43.59 10.14
C ARG A 10 -55.80 43.93 10.46
N LEU A 11 -55.36 43.71 11.70
CA LEU A 11 -53.98 43.93 12.15
C LEU A 11 -53.11 42.66 12.05
N LEU A 12 -53.71 41.49 11.86
CA LEU A 12 -53.01 40.20 11.66
C LEU A 12 -52.11 40.16 10.41
N PRO A 13 -52.52 40.64 9.20
CA PRO A 13 -51.62 40.59 8.04
C PRO A 13 -50.45 41.58 8.15
N ALA A 14 -50.64 42.71 8.84
CA ALA A 14 -49.58 43.69 9.09
C ALA A 14 -48.54 43.16 10.09
N LEU A 15 -48.97 42.38 11.10
CA LEU A 15 -48.08 41.73 12.06
C LEU A 15 -47.27 40.59 11.41
N ILE A 16 -47.88 39.83 10.49
CA ILE A 16 -47.20 38.73 9.76
C ILE A 16 -46.19 39.28 8.73
N LEU A 17 -46.48 40.42 8.09
CA LEU A 17 -45.52 41.05 7.18
C LEU A 17 -44.32 41.65 7.94
N ALA A 18 -44.55 42.18 9.14
CA ALA A 18 -43.48 42.70 10.00
C ALA A 18 -42.54 41.59 10.53
N THR A 19 -43.06 40.39 10.83
CA THR A 19 -42.23 39.25 11.26
C THR A 19 -41.42 38.65 10.11
N ILE A 20 -41.97 38.60 8.88
CA ILE A 20 -41.24 38.12 7.69
C ILE A 20 -40.12 39.10 7.30
N THR A 21 -40.34 40.41 7.44
CA THR A 21 -39.32 41.43 7.14
C THR A 21 -38.23 41.48 8.22
N GLY A 22 -38.57 41.20 9.49
CA GLY A 22 -37.60 41.09 10.59
C GLY A 22 -36.73 39.83 10.54
N ALA A 23 -37.26 38.72 10.02
CA ALA A 23 -36.52 37.46 9.90
C ALA A 23 -35.46 37.45 8.79
N SER A 24 -35.53 38.38 7.82
CA SER A 24 -34.49 38.51 6.76
C SER A 24 -33.21 39.23 7.21
N PHE A 25 -33.20 39.89 8.37
CA PHE A 25 -32.05 40.70 8.82
C PHE A 25 -31.01 39.92 9.65
N VAL A 26 -31.15 38.60 9.79
CA VAL A 26 -30.21 37.75 10.55
C VAL A 26 -29.52 36.74 9.63
N VAL A 27 -28.97 37.22 8.52
CA VAL A 27 -27.88 36.51 7.84
C VAL A 27 -26.59 37.20 8.24
N SER A 28 -26.14 36.93 9.47
CA SER A 28 -24.79 37.28 9.90
C SER A 28 -23.85 36.37 9.13
N GLY A 29 -23.22 36.91 8.08
CA GLY A 29 -22.26 36.20 7.27
C GLY A 29 -21.11 35.69 8.13
N CYS A 30 -20.66 34.46 7.84
CA CYS A 30 -19.45 33.92 8.41
C CYS A 30 -18.32 34.92 8.17
N LYS A 31 -17.74 35.41 9.27
CA LYS A 31 -16.54 36.23 9.26
C LYS A 31 -15.42 35.41 8.65
N ASP A 32 -14.87 35.87 7.53
CA ASP A 32 -13.69 35.27 6.92
C ASP A 32 -12.62 35.12 8.00
N SER A 33 -12.17 33.88 8.20
CA SER A 33 -11.12 33.57 9.15
C SER A 33 -9.80 34.11 8.62
N ASP A 34 -8.99 34.66 9.53
CA ASP A 34 -7.67 35.21 9.21
C ASP A 34 -6.88 34.22 8.34
N PRO A 35 -6.12 34.69 7.32
CA PRO A 35 -5.22 33.80 6.61
C PRO A 35 -4.28 33.22 7.64
N VAL A 36 -4.40 31.91 7.88
CA VAL A 36 -3.44 31.14 8.67
C VAL A 36 -2.08 31.53 8.14
N ALA A 37 -1.26 32.15 9.00
CA ALA A 37 0.09 32.55 8.64
C ALA A 37 0.83 31.27 8.27
N THR A 38 0.89 30.98 6.98
CA THR A 38 1.76 29.96 6.43
C THR A 38 3.16 30.50 6.64
N GLY A 39 3.82 30.04 7.70
CA GLY A 39 5.27 30.09 7.76
C GLY A 39 5.82 29.56 6.42
N SER A 40 7.01 29.99 6.02
CA SER A 40 7.65 29.51 4.80
C SER A 40 7.86 27.99 4.86
N VAL A 41 6.83 27.23 4.48
CA VAL A 41 6.86 25.78 4.37
C VAL A 41 7.54 25.48 3.06
N ASP A 42 8.65 24.76 3.11
CA ASP A 42 9.28 24.24 1.90
C ASP A 42 8.41 23.09 1.37
N PRO A 43 7.75 23.25 0.21
CA PRO A 43 6.89 22.22 -0.36
C PRO A 43 7.66 20.95 -0.73
N THR A 44 8.97 21.05 -0.97
CA THR A 44 9.79 19.90 -1.41
C THR A 44 10.10 18.93 -0.26
N HIS A 45 10.07 19.41 0.98
CA HIS A 45 10.35 18.63 2.19
C HIS A 45 9.09 18.34 3.02
N THR A 46 7.92 18.81 2.58
CA THR A 46 6.66 18.66 3.30
C THR A 46 5.74 17.71 2.53
N PRO A 47 5.15 16.69 3.19
CA PRO A 47 4.23 15.80 2.51
C PRO A 47 2.96 16.56 2.10
N THR A 48 2.60 16.48 0.81
CA THR A 48 1.34 17.00 0.26
C THR A 48 0.13 16.24 0.83
N MET A 49 0.32 14.98 1.22
CA MET A 49 -0.69 14.17 1.91
C MET A 49 -0.05 13.33 3.00
N LEU A 50 -0.72 13.30 4.16
CA LEU A 50 -0.43 12.40 5.26
C LEU A 50 -1.71 11.63 5.59
N THR A 51 -1.62 10.30 5.63
CA THR A 51 -2.75 9.43 6.02
C THR A 51 -2.26 8.43 7.06
N ARG A 52 -3.11 8.14 8.04
CA ARG A 52 -2.86 7.17 9.11
C ARG A 52 -3.84 6.00 8.98
N ASP A 53 -3.43 4.84 9.48
CA ASP A 53 -4.25 3.62 9.54
C ASP A 53 -4.88 3.28 8.18
N VAL A 54 -4.02 3.22 7.16
CA VAL A 54 -4.44 3.04 5.77
C VAL A 54 -4.74 1.58 5.51
N GLU A 55 -5.93 1.34 4.99
CA GLU A 55 -6.29 0.14 4.26
C GLU A 55 -6.91 0.55 2.92
N THR A 56 -6.22 0.29 1.82
CA THR A 56 -6.71 0.65 0.47
C THR A 56 -6.73 -0.56 -0.44
N LEU A 57 -7.81 -0.71 -1.20
CA LEU A 57 -7.93 -1.66 -2.29
C LEU A 57 -7.65 -0.95 -3.61
N ILE A 58 -6.88 -1.60 -4.48
CA ILE A 58 -6.49 -1.06 -5.78
C ILE A 58 -7.02 -1.98 -6.85
N SER A 59 -7.81 -1.40 -7.76
CA SER A 59 -8.39 -2.11 -8.88
C SER A 59 -7.67 -1.76 -10.18
N ASP A 60 -7.40 -2.77 -10.99
CA ASP A 60 -7.02 -2.61 -12.39
C ASP A 60 -8.21 -3.00 -13.26
N SER A 61 -8.66 -2.09 -14.11
CA SER A 61 -9.76 -2.32 -15.06
C SER A 61 -11.05 -2.81 -14.38
N GLY A 62 -11.34 -2.30 -13.17
CA GLY A 62 -12.52 -2.65 -12.38
C GLY A 62 -12.39 -3.93 -11.55
N VAL A 63 -11.28 -4.67 -11.65
CA VAL A 63 -11.00 -5.85 -10.84
C VAL A 63 -10.01 -5.50 -9.73
N THR A 64 -10.38 -5.72 -8.48
CA THR A 64 -9.47 -5.52 -7.34
C THR A 64 -8.27 -6.45 -7.45
N ARG A 65 -7.07 -5.89 -7.56
CA ARG A 65 -5.82 -6.64 -7.72
C ARG A 65 -4.94 -6.61 -6.48
N TYR A 66 -4.96 -5.50 -5.73
CA TYR A 66 -4.07 -5.32 -4.60
C TYR A 66 -4.78 -4.75 -3.38
N ARG A 67 -4.26 -5.07 -2.19
CA ARG A 67 -4.58 -4.44 -0.92
C ARG A 67 -3.30 -3.93 -0.28
N ILE A 68 -3.30 -2.65 0.10
CA ILE A 68 -2.22 -2.03 0.87
C ILE A 68 -2.73 -1.77 2.27
N VAL A 69 -1.97 -2.24 3.27
CA VAL A 69 -2.20 -1.97 4.69
C VAL A 69 -0.93 -1.36 5.28
N THR A 70 -1.05 -0.20 5.92
CA THR A 70 0.09 0.51 6.51
C THR A 70 -0.36 1.52 7.57
N PRO A 71 0.39 1.68 8.69
CA PRO A 71 0.03 2.67 9.72
C PRO A 71 0.19 4.12 9.27
N ILE A 72 1.17 4.42 8.42
CA ILE A 72 1.46 5.78 7.95
C ILE A 72 1.79 5.77 6.46
N TRP A 73 1.13 6.65 5.71
CA TRP A 73 1.40 6.92 4.30
C TRP A 73 1.64 8.42 4.07
N TYR A 74 2.84 8.76 3.61
CA TYR A 74 3.18 10.09 3.12
C TYR A 74 3.24 10.13 1.60
N VAL A 75 2.71 11.21 1.02
CA VAL A 75 2.83 11.52 -0.42
C VAL A 75 3.55 12.84 -0.58
N TYR A 76 4.61 12.82 -1.40
CA TYR A 76 5.37 14.01 -1.79
C TYR A 76 5.18 14.19 -3.30
N ASP A 77 4.30 15.09 -3.70
CA ASP A 77 4.03 15.40 -5.11
C ASP A 77 4.76 16.68 -5.57
N GLU A 78 5.12 17.57 -4.65
CA GLU A 78 5.76 18.87 -4.93
C GLU A 78 7.30 18.81 -4.85
N THR A 79 7.90 17.75 -5.38
CA THR A 79 9.35 17.54 -5.43
C THR A 79 9.77 17.15 -6.85
N PRO A 80 11.01 17.47 -7.31
CA PRO A 80 11.48 17.08 -8.65
C PRO A 80 11.36 15.58 -8.95
N GLU A 81 11.43 14.73 -7.91
CA GLU A 81 11.17 13.30 -8.01
C GLU A 81 10.05 12.89 -7.03
N PRO A 82 8.77 12.89 -7.46
CA PRO A 82 7.64 12.53 -6.60
C PRO A 82 7.73 11.09 -6.07
N PHE A 83 7.43 10.91 -4.78
CA PHE A 83 7.52 9.62 -4.11
C PHE A 83 6.47 9.45 -3.01
N TRP A 84 6.20 8.20 -2.65
CA TRP A 84 5.46 7.83 -1.45
C TRP A 84 6.37 7.20 -0.44
N ARG A 85 6.10 7.43 0.84
CA ARG A 85 6.87 6.86 1.95
C ARG A 85 5.96 6.22 2.98
N PHE A 86 6.33 5.02 3.38
CA PHE A 86 5.66 4.17 4.36
C PHE A 86 6.66 3.86 5.48
N PRO A 87 6.80 4.73 6.49
CA PRO A 87 7.88 4.64 7.46
C PRO A 87 7.66 3.59 8.57
N GLU A 88 6.41 3.19 8.83
CA GLU A 88 6.02 2.34 9.97
C GLU A 88 5.46 0.98 9.52
N GLY A 89 5.95 0.47 8.40
CA GLY A 89 5.56 -0.82 7.86
C GLY A 89 4.69 -0.73 6.61
N LEU A 90 4.81 -1.76 5.78
CA LEU A 90 3.98 -1.94 4.59
C LEU A 90 3.60 -3.41 4.48
N ARG A 91 2.32 -3.68 4.28
CA ARG A 91 1.80 -4.99 3.87
C ARG A 91 1.03 -4.83 2.56
N LEU A 92 1.51 -5.49 1.52
CA LEU A 92 0.89 -5.55 0.20
C LEU A 92 0.40 -6.97 -0.05
N GLU A 93 -0.88 -7.11 -0.34
CA GLU A 93 -1.49 -8.38 -0.76
C GLU A 93 -1.90 -8.27 -2.22
N ARG A 94 -1.68 -9.33 -2.99
CA ARG A 94 -2.18 -9.47 -4.35
C ARG A 94 -3.30 -10.52 -4.38
N TYR A 95 -4.38 -10.20 -5.06
CA TYR A 95 -5.52 -11.11 -5.23
C TYR A 95 -5.57 -11.72 -6.63
N ASP A 96 -6.06 -12.96 -6.70
CA ASP A 96 -6.51 -13.59 -7.94
C ASP A 96 -7.89 -13.05 -8.38
N ASN A 97 -8.39 -13.54 -9.52
CA ASN A 97 -9.72 -13.17 -10.02
C ASN A 97 -10.88 -13.66 -9.12
N PHE A 98 -10.61 -14.53 -8.14
CA PHE A 98 -11.57 -15.06 -7.18
C PHE A 98 -11.40 -14.45 -5.78
N PHE A 99 -10.65 -13.34 -5.67
CA PHE A 99 -10.40 -12.62 -4.42
C PHE A 99 -9.62 -13.43 -3.36
N ARG A 100 -8.84 -14.44 -3.79
CA ARG A 100 -7.92 -15.20 -2.94
C ARG A 100 -6.54 -14.56 -2.99
N ILE A 101 -5.83 -14.55 -1.86
CA ILE A 101 -4.47 -14.00 -1.79
C ILE A 101 -3.52 -14.91 -2.58
N GLU A 102 -2.95 -14.40 -3.67
CA GLU A 102 -1.93 -15.07 -4.48
C GLU A 102 -0.52 -14.86 -3.92
N ALA A 103 -0.27 -13.66 -3.42
CA ALA A 103 1.04 -13.27 -2.94
C ALA A 103 0.91 -12.21 -1.84
N THR A 104 1.90 -12.19 -0.96
CA THR A 104 2.00 -11.19 0.11
C THR A 104 3.42 -10.67 0.18
N VAL A 105 3.55 -9.38 0.43
CA VAL A 105 4.82 -8.70 0.66
C VAL A 105 4.68 -7.90 1.94
N THR A 106 5.63 -8.05 2.86
CA THR A 106 5.74 -7.26 4.08
C THR A 106 7.11 -6.65 4.21
N ALA A 107 7.21 -5.44 4.78
CA ALA A 107 8.47 -4.78 5.09
C ALA A 107 8.28 -3.81 6.26
N ASP A 108 9.36 -3.45 6.96
CA ASP A 108 9.36 -2.46 8.04
C ASP A 108 9.21 -1.04 7.52
N SER A 109 9.70 -0.77 6.31
CA SER A 109 9.44 0.49 5.63
C SER A 109 9.49 0.33 4.10
N ALA A 110 8.86 1.27 3.40
CA ALA A 110 8.87 1.29 1.95
C ALA A 110 8.91 2.70 1.39
N THR A 111 9.49 2.83 0.20
CA THR A 111 9.45 4.04 -0.61
C THR A 111 9.08 3.67 -2.04
N TYR A 112 8.09 4.35 -2.60
CA TYR A 112 7.72 4.20 -4.01
C TYR A 112 8.07 5.46 -4.79
N PHE A 113 8.99 5.34 -5.74
CA PHE A 113 9.38 6.43 -6.64
C PHE A 113 8.42 6.46 -7.83
N LYS A 114 7.50 7.45 -7.88
CA LYS A 114 6.40 7.48 -8.86
C LYS A 114 6.91 7.53 -10.30
N ASN A 115 7.87 8.41 -10.58
CA ASN A 115 8.41 8.59 -11.93
C ASN A 115 9.19 7.37 -12.43
N LYS A 116 9.92 6.71 -11.52
CA LYS A 116 10.69 5.50 -11.82
C LYS A 116 9.81 4.24 -11.82
N GLN A 117 8.62 4.30 -11.22
CA GLN A 117 7.77 3.15 -10.89
C GLN A 117 8.57 2.05 -10.17
N LEU A 118 9.34 2.48 -9.17
CA LEU A 118 10.28 1.65 -8.44
C LEU A 118 9.87 1.62 -6.97
N TRP A 119 9.59 0.43 -6.47
CA TRP A 119 9.46 0.20 -5.04
C TRP A 119 10.82 -0.15 -4.45
N ARG A 120 11.15 0.49 -3.33
CA ARG A 120 12.22 0.08 -2.42
C ARG A 120 11.57 -0.34 -1.10
N LEU A 121 11.80 -1.57 -0.70
CA LEU A 121 11.35 -2.17 0.54
C LEU A 121 12.57 -2.36 1.43
N ASP A 122 12.51 -1.85 2.65
CA ASP A 122 13.64 -1.81 3.58
C ASP A 122 13.23 -2.39 4.94
N GLY A 123 14.04 -3.32 5.47
CA GLY A 123 13.86 -3.95 6.78
C GLY A 123 12.90 -5.13 6.76
N ASN A 124 13.37 -6.28 7.26
CA ASN A 124 12.60 -7.54 7.44
C ASN A 124 11.65 -7.86 6.27
N VAL A 125 12.15 -7.72 5.04
CA VAL A 125 11.33 -7.90 3.85
C VAL A 125 11.01 -9.38 3.69
N SER A 126 9.72 -9.73 3.68
CA SER A 126 9.23 -11.09 3.52
C SER A 126 8.20 -11.16 2.41
N LEU A 127 8.37 -12.12 1.50
CA LEU A 127 7.47 -12.36 0.38
C LEU A 127 7.00 -13.80 0.38
N THR A 128 5.74 -13.99 0.05
CA THR A 128 5.16 -15.32 -0.20
C THR A 128 4.56 -15.33 -1.60
N ASN A 129 4.85 -16.37 -2.38
CA ASN A 129 4.27 -16.55 -3.71
C ASN A 129 3.10 -17.55 -3.71
N VAL A 130 2.50 -17.77 -4.89
CA VAL A 130 1.37 -18.70 -5.09
C VAL A 130 1.70 -20.17 -4.78
N MET A 131 2.99 -20.52 -4.74
CA MET A 131 3.47 -21.87 -4.39
C MET A 131 3.78 -22.00 -2.89
N ASN A 132 3.42 -20.99 -2.09
CA ASN A 132 3.77 -20.87 -0.67
C ASN A 132 5.29 -20.90 -0.39
N GLU A 133 6.12 -20.56 -1.37
CA GLU A 133 7.55 -20.33 -1.14
C GLU A 133 7.73 -19.00 -0.42
N LYS A 134 8.63 -18.96 0.56
CA LYS A 134 8.95 -17.72 1.29
C LYS A 134 10.31 -17.18 0.87
N PHE A 135 10.39 -15.87 0.69
CA PHE A 135 11.60 -15.15 0.35
C PHE A 135 11.84 -14.07 1.39
N GLN A 136 12.99 -14.09 2.04
CA GLN A 136 13.33 -13.19 3.13
C GLN A 136 14.64 -12.46 2.85
N THR A 137 14.64 -11.14 2.96
CA THR A 137 15.81 -10.30 2.76
C THR A 137 15.72 -9.01 3.55
N ASN A 138 16.83 -8.30 3.71
CA ASN A 138 16.84 -7.01 4.39
C ASN A 138 16.37 -5.86 3.48
N GLN A 139 16.59 -5.96 2.17
CA GLN A 139 16.19 -4.92 1.22
C GLN A 139 15.77 -5.56 -0.09
N LEU A 140 14.73 -5.02 -0.72
CA LEU A 140 14.25 -5.49 -2.00
C LEU A 140 13.80 -4.31 -2.86
N PHE A 141 14.12 -4.39 -4.14
CA PHE A 141 13.64 -3.46 -5.14
C PHE A 141 12.68 -4.18 -6.07
N TRP A 142 11.54 -3.55 -6.34
CA TRP A 142 10.61 -4.00 -7.38
C TRP A 142 10.47 -2.90 -8.43
N ASP A 143 11.10 -3.14 -9.58
CA ASP A 143 10.96 -2.31 -10.77
C ASP A 143 9.74 -2.79 -11.55
N GLN A 144 8.68 -1.98 -11.51
CA GLN A 144 7.43 -2.30 -12.19
C GLN A 144 7.54 -2.18 -13.71
N ARG A 145 8.44 -1.32 -14.22
CA ARG A 145 8.64 -1.13 -15.67
C ARG A 145 9.33 -2.32 -16.29
N GLN A 146 10.28 -2.91 -15.56
CA GLN A 146 11.01 -4.10 -15.99
C GLN A 146 10.37 -5.41 -15.53
N GLU A 147 9.30 -5.33 -14.74
CA GLU A 147 8.63 -6.49 -14.11
C GLU A 147 9.63 -7.38 -13.34
N LYS A 148 10.58 -6.74 -12.65
CA LYS A 148 11.73 -7.41 -12.02
C LYS A 148 11.81 -7.08 -10.54
N LEU A 149 12.08 -8.11 -9.73
CA LEU A 149 12.51 -7.95 -8.34
C LEU A 149 14.00 -8.22 -8.24
N TYR A 150 14.70 -7.42 -7.47
CA TYR A 150 16.12 -7.63 -7.23
C TYR A 150 16.55 -7.12 -5.87
N SER A 151 17.62 -7.73 -5.35
CA SER A 151 18.26 -7.33 -4.11
C SER A 151 19.75 -7.61 -4.20
N ASP A 152 20.58 -6.77 -3.61
CA ASP A 152 22.02 -7.05 -3.44
C ASP A 152 22.33 -7.65 -2.06
N SER A 153 21.33 -7.69 -1.17
CA SER A 153 21.45 -8.17 0.20
C SER A 153 21.47 -9.71 0.28
N PHE A 154 21.66 -10.22 1.50
CA PHE A 154 21.44 -11.62 1.80
C PHE A 154 19.98 -12.00 1.53
N ILE A 155 19.76 -13.18 0.95
CA ILE A 155 18.46 -13.76 0.66
C ILE A 155 18.38 -15.16 1.28
N HIS A 156 17.27 -15.43 1.95
CA HIS A 156 16.88 -16.74 2.45
C HIS A 156 15.58 -17.15 1.75
N ILE A 157 15.56 -18.30 1.10
CA ILE A 157 14.40 -18.79 0.36
C ILE A 157 14.01 -20.16 0.89
N GLU A 158 12.80 -20.25 1.46
CA GLU A 158 12.19 -21.49 1.91
C GLU A 158 11.31 -22.06 0.80
N ARG A 159 11.69 -23.22 0.26
CA ARG A 159 10.86 -24.02 -0.63
C ARG A 159 10.42 -25.30 0.07
N PRO A 160 9.37 -25.98 -0.44
CA PRO A 160 8.94 -27.27 0.13
C PRO A 160 10.03 -28.35 0.15
N ASP A 161 10.94 -28.35 -0.83
CA ASP A 161 11.98 -29.36 -0.99
C ASP A 161 13.33 -28.95 -0.40
N LYS A 162 13.64 -27.65 -0.37
CA LYS A 162 14.94 -27.13 0.05
C LYS A 162 14.89 -25.68 0.53
N VAL A 163 15.92 -25.31 1.29
CA VAL A 163 16.24 -23.94 1.66
C VAL A 163 17.44 -23.50 0.84
N LEU A 164 17.36 -22.29 0.28
CA LEU A 164 18.42 -21.66 -0.50
C LEU A 164 18.87 -20.38 0.19
N GLU A 165 20.17 -20.22 0.33
CA GLU A 165 20.77 -19.02 0.92
C GLU A 165 21.85 -18.45 0.04
N GLY A 166 21.98 -17.13 0.03
CA GLY A 166 23.03 -16.47 -0.74
C GLY A 166 22.96 -14.96 -0.69
N TYR A 167 23.74 -14.32 -1.57
CA TYR A 167 23.81 -12.88 -1.73
C TYR A 167 23.54 -12.50 -3.17
N GLY A 168 22.75 -11.44 -3.36
CA GLY A 168 22.33 -11.00 -4.68
C GLY A 168 21.22 -11.90 -5.22
N PHE A 169 20.08 -11.29 -5.51
CA PHE A 169 18.86 -11.94 -5.96
C PHE A 169 18.28 -11.17 -7.14
N ASP A 170 17.86 -11.90 -8.18
CA ASP A 170 17.12 -11.36 -9.31
C ASP A 170 15.98 -12.30 -9.65
N SER A 171 14.78 -11.77 -9.88
CA SER A 171 13.59 -12.54 -10.18
C SER A 171 12.63 -11.80 -11.10
N ASN A 172 11.77 -12.54 -11.80
CA ASN A 172 10.56 -11.98 -12.38
C ASN A 172 9.54 -11.58 -11.30
N GLN A 173 8.56 -10.74 -11.66
CA GLN A 173 7.53 -10.22 -10.74
C GLN A 173 6.70 -11.27 -10.01
N ASN A 174 6.56 -12.47 -10.59
CA ASN A 174 5.76 -13.54 -10.00
C ASN A 174 6.58 -14.49 -9.11
N LEU A 175 7.88 -14.23 -8.90
CA LEU A 175 8.78 -15.10 -8.10
C LEU A 175 8.82 -16.56 -8.59
N THR A 176 8.55 -16.80 -9.88
CA THR A 176 8.56 -18.14 -10.48
C THR A 176 9.89 -18.49 -11.15
N ARG A 177 10.66 -17.47 -11.54
CA ARG A 177 12.00 -17.61 -12.12
C ARG A 177 12.93 -16.62 -11.47
N TYR A 178 13.92 -17.14 -10.78
CA TYR A 178 14.90 -16.33 -10.07
C TYR A 178 16.30 -16.91 -10.15
N THR A 179 17.29 -16.09 -9.83
CA THR A 179 18.70 -16.44 -9.78
C THR A 179 19.32 -15.79 -8.55
N ILE A 180 20.12 -16.57 -7.82
CA ILE A 180 20.95 -16.08 -6.72
C ILE A 180 22.35 -15.91 -7.28
N ARG A 181 22.91 -14.70 -7.22
CA ARG A 181 24.21 -14.38 -7.84
C ARG A 181 25.36 -15.10 -7.16
N ARG A 182 25.34 -15.16 -5.82
CA ARG A 182 26.34 -15.85 -5.01
C ARG A 182 25.63 -16.77 -4.03
N VAL A 183 25.55 -18.05 -4.36
CA VAL A 183 24.94 -19.05 -3.48
C VAL A 183 25.88 -19.34 -2.31
N SER A 184 25.37 -19.21 -1.09
CA SER A 184 26.08 -19.54 0.15
C SER A 184 25.78 -20.97 0.60
N GLY A 185 24.57 -21.47 0.37
CA GLY A 185 24.15 -22.78 0.83
C GLY A 185 22.86 -23.28 0.17
N ILE A 186 22.76 -24.60 0.06
CA ILE A 186 21.56 -25.31 -0.37
C ILE A 186 21.34 -26.44 0.63
N PHE A 187 20.22 -26.41 1.34
CA PHE A 187 19.89 -27.39 2.38
C PHE A 187 18.60 -28.12 2.02
N PRO A 188 18.53 -29.45 2.05
CA PRO A 188 17.26 -30.16 1.84
C PRO A 188 16.32 -29.87 3.02
N ALA A 189 15.04 -29.64 2.76
CA ALA A 189 14.07 -29.25 3.79
C ALA A 189 13.96 -30.27 4.94
N GLY A 190 14.23 -31.56 4.65
CA GLY A 190 14.22 -32.63 5.65
C GLY A 190 15.41 -32.65 6.61
N ALA A 191 16.49 -31.88 6.37
CA ALA A 191 17.68 -31.88 7.24
C ALA A 191 17.44 -31.20 8.60
N PHE A 192 16.33 -30.47 8.76
CA PHE A 192 15.95 -29.78 9.99
C PHE A 192 14.82 -30.49 10.71
N THR A 193 14.96 -31.80 10.98
CA THR A 193 14.07 -32.51 11.91
C THR A 193 14.69 -32.52 13.31
N PRO A 194 14.10 -31.86 14.33
CA PRO A 194 14.60 -31.94 15.70
C PRO A 194 14.36 -33.36 16.23
N GLY A 195 15.40 -34.19 16.28
CA GLY A 195 15.33 -35.55 16.85
C GLY A 195 16.00 -36.66 16.04
N GLY A 196 16.60 -36.38 14.89
CA GLY A 196 17.34 -37.40 14.10
C GLY A 196 18.79 -37.55 14.58
N ASN A 197 19.15 -38.73 15.07
CA ASN A 197 20.53 -39.11 15.44
C ASN A 197 21.52 -38.74 14.33
N SER A 198 22.39 -37.76 14.60
CA SER A 198 23.48 -37.39 13.70
C SER A 198 24.62 -38.41 13.81
N SER A 199 24.57 -39.47 13.00
CA SER A 199 25.80 -40.16 12.60
C SER A 199 26.51 -39.27 11.59
N ALA A 200 27.54 -38.57 12.05
CA ALA A 200 28.46 -37.82 11.22
C ALA A 200 29.13 -38.77 10.21
N GLN A 201 28.61 -38.83 8.99
CA GLN A 201 29.37 -39.23 7.82
C GLN A 201 29.70 -37.96 7.04
N SER A 202 30.95 -37.52 7.18
CA SER A 202 31.54 -36.48 6.33
C SER A 202 31.38 -36.90 4.86
N PRO A 203 30.85 -36.03 3.97
CA PRO A 203 30.85 -36.32 2.54
C PRO A 203 32.29 -36.31 2.02
N LYS A 204 32.79 -37.51 1.68
CA LYS A 204 33.99 -37.74 0.89
C LYS A 204 33.85 -36.96 -0.43
N VAL A 205 34.68 -35.93 -0.62
CA VAL A 205 34.80 -35.16 -1.87
C VAL A 205 35.19 -36.11 -3.02
N PRO A 206 34.44 -36.12 -4.13
CA PRO A 206 34.97 -36.53 -5.42
C PRO A 206 35.04 -35.31 -6.35
N GLN A 207 36.25 -35.01 -6.81
CA GLN A 207 36.56 -34.02 -7.85
C GLN A 207 37.19 -34.80 -9.03
N PRO A 208 37.11 -34.38 -10.30
CA PRO A 208 36.05 -33.71 -11.07
C PRO A 208 35.64 -34.53 -12.31
N ALA A 209 34.45 -34.30 -12.86
CA ALA A 209 34.18 -34.60 -14.26
C ALA A 209 33.52 -33.37 -14.90
N ALA A 210 34.18 -32.83 -15.92
CA ALA A 210 33.67 -31.80 -16.77
C ALA A 210 32.53 -32.39 -17.61
N ASP A 211 31.32 -31.87 -17.48
CA ASP A 211 30.26 -32.10 -18.45
C ASP A 211 29.72 -30.77 -18.97
N THR A 212 30.03 -30.60 -20.25
CA THR A 212 29.65 -29.58 -21.20
C THR A 212 28.14 -29.33 -21.20
N LEU A 213 27.73 -28.07 -21.02
CA LEU A 213 26.38 -27.59 -21.35
C LEU A 213 26.10 -27.87 -22.84
N PRO A 214 25.06 -28.62 -23.24
CA PRO A 214 24.70 -28.70 -24.65
C PRO A 214 24.01 -27.40 -25.09
N ALA A 215 24.60 -26.79 -26.12
CA ALA A 215 24.03 -25.70 -26.88
C ALA A 215 22.84 -26.15 -27.73
N ALA A 216 21.82 -25.29 -27.77
CA ALA A 216 20.88 -25.01 -28.85
C ALA A 216 20.30 -26.17 -29.70
N SER A 217 18.97 -26.31 -29.61
CA SER A 217 18.13 -26.67 -30.74
C SER A 217 16.93 -25.72 -30.85
N ARG A 218 16.86 -24.96 -31.95
CA ARG A 218 15.62 -24.35 -32.44
C ARG A 218 14.70 -25.46 -32.95
N PRO A 219 13.38 -25.25 -32.90
CA PRO A 219 12.69 -25.01 -34.16
C PRO A 219 11.75 -23.80 -34.16
N SER A 220 11.43 -23.46 -35.39
CA SER A 220 10.60 -22.39 -35.95
C SER A 220 9.16 -22.31 -35.41
N GLY A 221 8.66 -21.07 -35.32
CA GLY A 221 7.32 -20.72 -35.81
C GLY A 221 6.13 -20.98 -34.89
N ALA A 222 5.88 -20.09 -33.93
CA ALA A 222 4.53 -19.75 -33.50
C ALA A 222 4.50 -18.30 -32.98
N LYS A 223 3.67 -17.49 -33.60
CA LYS A 223 3.43 -16.08 -33.28
C LYS A 223 2.84 -15.99 -31.86
N PRO A 224 3.42 -15.24 -30.91
CA PRO A 224 2.79 -15.05 -29.62
C PRO A 224 1.63 -14.08 -29.79
N ASP A 225 0.44 -14.52 -29.37
CA ASP A 225 -0.74 -13.68 -29.30
C ASP A 225 -0.45 -12.46 -28.41
N ARG A 226 -0.67 -11.32 -29.04
CA ARG A 226 -0.60 -9.98 -28.49
C ARG A 226 -1.80 -9.78 -27.56
N ASN A 227 -1.58 -9.94 -26.25
CA ASN A 227 -2.13 -9.10 -25.17
C ASN A 227 -2.22 -9.88 -23.85
N THR A 228 -1.19 -9.78 -23.03
CA THR A 228 -1.41 -9.65 -21.58
C THR A 228 -0.36 -8.67 -21.09
N ALA A 229 -0.62 -7.37 -21.31
CA ALA A 229 0.11 -6.35 -20.59
C ALA A 229 -0.09 -6.62 -19.10
N ALA A 230 0.99 -6.70 -18.33
CA ALA A 230 0.87 -6.71 -16.89
C ALA A 230 0.08 -5.45 -16.45
N PRO A 231 -0.85 -5.58 -15.49
CA PRO A 231 -1.56 -4.46 -14.89
C PRO A 231 -0.61 -3.30 -14.57
N LYS A 232 -0.85 -2.12 -15.15
CA LYS A 232 -0.21 -0.91 -14.63
C LYS A 232 -0.82 -0.65 -13.27
N MET A 233 -0.04 -0.80 -12.20
CA MET A 233 -0.47 -0.44 -10.86
C MET A 233 -0.61 1.08 -10.79
N GLN A 234 -1.80 1.57 -11.12
CA GLN A 234 -2.16 2.97 -11.00
C GLN A 234 -2.91 3.12 -9.68
N ILE A 235 -2.18 3.39 -8.60
CA ILE A 235 -2.81 3.71 -7.32
C ILE A 235 -3.45 5.08 -7.48
N GLN A 236 -4.77 5.09 -7.67
CA GLN A 236 -5.55 6.31 -7.55
C GLN A 236 -5.44 6.77 -6.09
N GLN A 237 -5.03 8.03 -5.86
CA GLN A 237 -5.03 8.60 -4.52
C GLN A 237 -6.39 8.36 -3.86
N PRO A 238 -6.44 7.93 -2.58
CA PRO A 238 -7.69 7.89 -1.85
C PRO A 238 -8.38 9.26 -1.94
N PRO A 239 -9.71 9.32 -2.03
CA PRO A 239 -10.42 10.59 -1.98
C PRO A 239 -9.99 11.34 -0.72
N GLN A 240 -9.56 12.60 -0.89
CA GLN A 240 -9.17 13.50 0.19
C GLN A 240 -10.36 13.66 1.14
N GLN A 241 -10.38 12.87 2.22
CA GLN A 241 -11.38 13.03 3.26
C GLN A 241 -10.98 14.27 4.05
N LYS A 242 -11.65 15.39 3.75
CA LYS A 242 -11.50 16.65 4.46
C LYS A 242 -11.75 16.37 5.95
N VAL A 243 -10.69 16.32 6.75
CA VAL A 243 -10.76 16.09 8.19
C VAL A 243 -11.41 17.33 8.81
N SER A 244 -12.74 17.34 8.86
CA SER A 244 -13.49 18.23 9.72
C SER A 244 -13.19 17.81 11.15
N ALA A 245 -12.48 18.67 11.88
CA ALA A 245 -12.17 18.51 13.29
C ALA A 245 -13.46 18.22 14.08
N SER A 246 -13.65 16.98 14.49
CA SER A 246 -14.63 16.64 15.53
C SER A 246 -14.00 17.01 16.86
N THR A 247 -14.30 18.21 17.33
CA THR A 247 -14.03 18.63 18.71
C THR A 247 -14.65 17.60 19.65
N SER A 248 -13.78 17.00 20.47
CA SER A 248 -14.12 16.28 21.67
C SER A 248 -14.89 17.20 22.61
N GLU A 249 -16.17 16.89 22.88
CA GLU A 249 -16.89 17.50 24.00
C GLU A 249 -17.24 16.42 25.03
N SER A 250 -16.66 16.63 26.20
CA SER A 250 -16.69 15.85 27.42
C SER A 250 -18.09 15.65 28.00
N LEU A 251 -18.29 14.51 28.65
CA LEU A 251 -19.35 14.28 29.62
C LEU A 251 -19.46 15.46 30.61
N GLN A 252 -20.64 16.09 30.69
CA GLN A 252 -21.13 16.63 31.96
C GLN A 252 -22.62 16.34 32.15
N THR A 253 -22.88 15.74 33.29
CA THR A 253 -24.15 15.45 33.95
C THR A 253 -24.87 16.74 34.37
N GLN A 254 -26.17 16.89 34.12
CA GLN A 254 -27.16 17.33 35.13
C GLN A 254 -28.61 17.37 34.61
N THR A 255 -29.45 16.52 35.22
CA THR A 255 -30.74 16.83 35.86
C THR A 255 -31.36 18.20 35.58
N THR A 256 -32.64 18.22 35.14
CA THR A 256 -33.76 18.83 35.88
C THR A 256 -35.12 18.49 35.24
N ARG A 257 -36.09 18.26 36.12
CA ARG A 257 -37.50 17.94 35.90
C ARG A 257 -38.33 19.15 35.40
N PHE A 258 -39.48 18.78 34.84
CA PHE A 258 -40.70 19.55 34.51
C PHE A 258 -40.73 20.19 33.14
#